data_AF-A0A969AKN3-F1
#
_entry.id   AF-A0A969AKN3-F1
#
_cell.length_a   1.000
_cell.length_b   1.000
_cell.length_c   1.000
_cell.angle_alpha   90.00
_cell.angle_beta   90.00
_cell.angle_gamma   90.00
#
_symmetry.space_group_name_H-M   'P 1'
#
loop_
_entity.id
_entity.type
_entity.pdbx_description
1 polymer ?
#
loop_
_entity_poly.entity_id
_entity_poly.type
_entity_poly.pdbx_seq_one_letter_code
_entity_poly.pdbx_strand_id
1 'polypeptide(L)'
;MKEYTTSEASQKTGIPEGTIRSWLVRHPELFQVDVHVKIDQNGRKLWTNEGINQLLAKKNPNPSESLPSVETGEESTEEYQTVLEELLEAGAERLAYRYFELLPYRLILRIQRMLSNPTPEEKTLIGDSVKNALGSGVGYLLPNSEVRG
;
A
#
# COMPACT_ATOMS: atom_id res chain seq x y z
N MET A 1 -3.81 31.91 -17.46
CA MET A 1 -2.78 31.49 -16.48
C MET A 1 -1.42 31.87 -17.02
N LYS A 2 -0.53 32.43 -16.20
CA LYS A 2 0.84 32.72 -16.63
C LYS A 2 1.67 31.45 -16.43
N GLU A 3 2.33 31.03 -17.48
CA GLU A 3 3.17 29.83 -17.51
C GLU A 3 4.63 30.27 -17.64
N TYR A 4 5.52 29.59 -16.92
CA TYR A 4 6.94 29.95 -16.84
C TYR A 4 7.79 28.83 -17.39
N THR A 5 8.81 29.19 -18.18
CA THR A 5 9.85 28.20 -18.51
C THR A 5 10.63 27.81 -17.27
N THR A 6 11.36 26.68 -17.31
CA THR A 6 12.22 26.29 -16.17
C THR A 6 13.28 27.35 -15.85
N SER A 7 13.73 28.10 -16.87
CA SER A 7 14.67 29.21 -16.67
C SER A 7 14.03 30.40 -15.96
N GLU A 8 12.82 30.78 -16.37
CA GLU A 8 12.05 31.83 -15.69
C GLU A 8 11.66 31.44 -14.26
N ALA A 9 11.31 30.17 -14.03
CA ALA A 9 11.05 29.62 -12.70
C ALA A 9 12.31 29.73 -11.81
N SER A 10 13.49 29.46 -12.38
CA SER A 10 14.77 29.61 -11.68
C SER A 10 15.06 31.05 -11.28
N GLN A 11 14.85 32.01 -12.19
CA GLN A 11 15.01 33.44 -11.89
C GLN A 11 14.03 33.92 -10.82
N LYS A 12 12.77 33.47 -10.88
CA LYS A 12 11.71 33.91 -9.96
C LYS A 12 11.86 33.33 -8.56
N THR A 13 12.33 32.09 -8.45
CA THR A 13 12.48 31.38 -7.16
C THR A 13 13.89 31.50 -6.57
N GLY A 14 14.87 31.88 -7.39
CA GLY A 14 16.30 31.84 -7.05
C GLY A 14 16.82 30.41 -6.82
N ILE A 15 16.15 29.39 -7.37
CA ILE A 15 16.55 27.98 -7.28
C ILE A 15 17.24 27.60 -8.60
N PRO A 16 18.43 26.98 -8.59
CA PRO A 16 19.10 26.57 -9.83
C PRO A 16 18.23 25.64 -10.70
N GLU A 17 18.26 25.81 -12.01
CA GLU A 17 17.44 25.02 -12.94
C GLU A 17 17.65 23.50 -12.77
N GLY A 18 18.89 23.06 -12.53
CA GLY A 18 19.21 21.65 -12.30
C GLY A 18 18.51 21.09 -11.06
N THR A 19 18.38 21.91 -10.01
CA THR A 19 17.67 21.55 -8.77
C THR A 19 16.18 21.45 -9.02
N ILE A 20 15.58 22.39 -9.76
CA ILE A 20 14.16 22.35 -10.14
C ILE A 20 13.84 21.07 -10.93
N ARG A 21 14.67 20.72 -11.93
CA ARG A 21 14.50 19.48 -12.71
C ARG A 21 14.68 18.24 -11.85
N SER A 22 15.66 18.24 -10.96
CA SER A 22 15.93 17.14 -10.03
C SER A 22 14.76 16.93 -9.07
N TRP A 23 14.20 18.00 -8.51
CA TRP A 23 13.05 17.94 -7.60
C TRP A 23 11.81 17.39 -8.26
N LEU A 24 11.53 17.78 -9.50
CA LEU A 24 10.40 17.24 -10.25
C LEU A 24 10.50 15.72 -10.46
N VAL A 25 11.72 15.19 -10.66
CA VAL A 25 11.93 13.75 -10.86
C VAL A 25 11.94 12.98 -9.53
N ARG A 26 12.56 13.55 -8.50
CA ARG A 26 12.75 12.87 -7.20
C ARG A 26 11.53 12.93 -6.29
N HIS A 27 10.59 13.86 -6.56
CA HIS A 27 9.42 14.10 -5.72
C HIS A 27 8.15 14.23 -6.56
N PRO A 28 7.72 13.15 -7.24
CA PRO A 28 6.50 13.15 -8.04
C PRO A 28 5.25 13.47 -7.22
N GLU A 29 5.26 13.18 -5.91
CA GLU A 29 4.18 13.44 -4.97
C GLU A 29 3.92 14.95 -4.75
N LEU A 30 4.95 15.80 -4.91
CA LEU A 30 4.83 17.23 -4.66
C LEU A 30 4.45 18.03 -5.91
N PHE A 31 4.68 17.48 -7.10
CA PHE A 31 4.55 18.21 -8.37
C PHE A 31 3.66 17.45 -9.35
N GLN A 32 2.35 17.68 -9.23
CA GLN A 32 1.36 17.09 -10.14
C GLN A 32 1.40 17.74 -11.53
N VAL A 33 1.29 16.89 -12.55
CA VAL A 33 1.13 17.32 -13.95
C VAL A 33 -0.25 17.99 -14.10
N ASP A 34 -0.33 19.01 -14.94
CA ASP A 34 -1.50 19.87 -15.19
C ASP A 34 -1.89 20.84 -14.08
N VAL A 35 -1.45 20.60 -12.84
CA VAL A 35 -1.60 21.54 -11.71
C VAL A 35 -0.35 22.41 -11.53
N HIS A 36 0.82 21.78 -11.38
CA HIS A 36 2.09 22.46 -11.07
C HIS A 36 2.99 22.58 -12.31
N VAL A 37 2.95 21.57 -13.18
CA VAL A 37 3.77 21.50 -14.39
C VAL A 37 2.90 21.05 -15.57
N LYS A 38 2.93 21.81 -16.65
CA LYS A 38 2.34 21.45 -17.94
C LYS A 38 3.42 21.07 -18.93
N ILE A 39 3.11 20.13 -19.81
CA ILE A 39 3.99 19.73 -20.90
C ILE A 39 3.44 20.36 -22.18
N ASP A 40 4.18 21.30 -22.74
CA ASP A 40 3.86 21.91 -24.03
C ASP A 40 3.89 20.86 -25.16
N GLN A 41 3.25 21.16 -26.28
CA GLN A 41 3.23 20.31 -27.49
C GLN A 41 4.64 19.97 -27.99
N ASN A 42 5.62 20.82 -27.69
CA ASN A 42 7.04 20.62 -28.00
C ASN A 42 7.80 19.78 -26.94
N GLY A 43 7.10 19.17 -25.98
CA GLY A 43 7.69 18.41 -24.86
C GLY A 43 8.37 19.27 -23.79
N ARG A 44 8.20 20.60 -23.85
CA ARG A 44 8.82 21.53 -22.90
C ARG A 44 8.00 21.61 -21.62
N LYS A 45 8.67 21.56 -20.48
CA LYS A 45 8.03 21.68 -19.15
C LYS A 45 7.83 23.15 -18.80
N LEU A 46 6.57 23.52 -18.64
CA LEU A 46 6.10 24.84 -18.26
C LEU A 46 5.56 24.78 -16.83
N TRP A 47 6.00 25.69 -15.98
CA TRP A 47 5.63 25.81 -14.59
C TRP A 47 4.45 26.76 -14.45
N THR A 48 3.41 26.33 -13.75
CA THR A 48 2.27 27.20 -13.42
C THR A 48 2.61 28.10 -12.23
N ASN A 49 1.76 29.08 -11.94
CA ASN A 49 1.88 29.88 -10.72
C ASN A 49 1.93 29.00 -9.45
N GLU A 50 1.07 27.97 -9.39
CA GLU A 50 1.06 27.01 -8.27
C GLU A 50 2.37 26.21 -8.20
N GLY A 51 2.92 25.81 -9.35
CA GLY A 51 4.24 25.18 -9.40
C GLY A 51 5.36 26.07 -8.85
N ILE A 52 5.32 27.38 -9.13
CA ILE A 52 6.28 28.34 -8.56
C ILE A 52 6.12 28.45 -7.04
N ASN A 53 4.89 28.54 -6.53
CA ASN A 53 4.62 28.63 -5.10
C ASN A 53 5.11 27.37 -4.37
N GLN A 54 4.87 26.19 -4.95
CA GLN A 54 5.34 24.91 -4.42
C GLN A 54 6.87 24.81 -4.39
N LEU A 55 7.55 25.34 -5.42
CA LEU A 55 9.01 25.44 -5.44
C LEU A 55 9.55 26.34 -4.32
N LEU A 56 8.89 27.46 -4.04
CA LEU A 56 9.26 28.37 -2.95
C LEU A 56 9.03 27.74 -1.57
N ALA A 57 7.88 27.09 -1.38
CA ALA A 57 7.56 26.36 -0.15
C ALA A 57 8.58 25.25 0.14
N LYS A 58 9.03 24.54 -0.90
CA LYS A 58 10.05 23.51 -0.78
C LYS A 58 11.45 24.07 -0.50
N LYS A 59 11.79 25.25 -1.02
CA LYS A 59 13.08 25.92 -0.79
C LYS A 59 13.22 26.40 0.66
N ASN A 60 12.15 26.97 1.21
CA ASN A 60 12.10 27.47 2.56
C ASN A 60 11.06 26.67 3.36
N PRO A 61 11.41 25.49 3.89
CA PRO A 61 10.56 24.78 4.83
C PRO A 61 10.56 25.53 6.18
N ASN A 62 10.04 26.76 6.21
CA ASN A 62 9.75 27.42 7.47
C ASN A 62 8.53 26.71 8.08
N PRO A 63 8.59 26.31 9.36
CA PRO A 63 7.54 25.52 10.01
C PRO A 63 6.27 26.34 10.35
N SER A 64 6.16 27.60 9.93
CA SER A 64 5.06 28.50 10.29
C SER A 64 4.07 28.81 9.15
N GLU A 65 4.38 28.38 7.94
CA GLU A 65 3.43 28.39 6.83
C GLU A 65 3.45 26.98 6.24
N SER A 66 2.72 26.09 6.92
CA SER A 66 1.93 25.13 6.17
C SER A 66 1.38 25.86 4.96
N LEU A 67 1.47 25.21 3.79
CA LEU A 67 0.69 25.53 2.61
C LEU A 67 -0.67 26.11 3.03
N PRO A 68 -1.34 26.96 2.23
CA PRO A 68 -2.78 26.89 2.28
C PRO A 68 -3.12 25.42 1.96
N SER A 69 -3.22 24.59 3.01
CA SER A 69 -4.21 23.57 3.13
C SER A 69 -5.39 24.24 2.49
N VAL A 70 -5.79 23.72 1.34
CA VAL A 70 -7.13 23.98 0.84
C VAL A 70 -7.99 23.92 2.10
N GLU A 71 -8.57 25.05 2.50
CA GLU A 71 -9.57 25.10 3.55
C GLU A 71 -10.80 24.36 2.98
N THR A 72 -10.66 23.07 2.72
CA THR A 72 -11.76 22.14 2.86
C THR A 72 -12.04 22.19 4.34
N GLY A 73 -13.09 22.93 4.70
CA GLY A 73 -13.58 23.04 6.06
C GLY A 73 -13.46 21.68 6.74
N GLU A 74 -12.82 21.69 7.92
CA GLU A 74 -12.29 20.51 8.61
C GLU A 74 -13.35 19.43 8.91
N GLU A 75 -14.64 19.69 8.67
CA GLU A 75 -15.72 18.70 8.77
C GLU A 75 -15.94 17.87 7.49
N SER A 76 -15.36 18.25 6.35
CA SER A 76 -15.62 17.57 5.06
C SER A 76 -14.48 16.66 4.58
N THR A 77 -13.24 16.94 4.95
CA THR A 77 -12.08 16.20 4.43
C THR A 77 -12.03 14.77 4.97
N GLU A 78 -12.38 14.55 6.24
CA GLU A 78 -12.44 13.20 6.83
C GLU A 78 -13.53 12.33 6.19
N GLU A 79 -14.72 12.90 5.91
CA GLU A 79 -15.81 12.19 5.22
C GLU A 79 -15.44 11.84 3.77
N TYR A 80 -14.83 12.75 3.01
CA TYR A 80 -14.38 12.43 1.65
C TYR A 80 -13.25 11.40 1.65
N GLN A 81 -12.35 11.45 2.64
CA GLN A 81 -11.22 10.52 2.75
C GLN A 81 -11.68 9.12 3.16
N THR A 82 -12.65 9.01 4.07
CA THR A 82 -13.30 7.73 4.42
C THR A 82 -14.10 7.16 3.25
N VAL A 83 -14.86 7.98 2.53
CA VAL A 83 -15.59 7.51 1.32
C VAL A 83 -14.64 7.02 0.23
N LEU A 84 -13.50 7.70 0.05
CA LEU A 84 -12.47 7.25 -0.90
C LEU A 84 -11.78 5.96 -0.43
N GLU A 85 -11.49 5.83 0.87
CA GLU A 85 -10.95 4.60 1.45
C GLU A 85 -11.91 3.42 1.28
N GLU A 86 -13.20 3.59 1.58
CA GLU A 86 -14.20 2.53 1.38
C GLU A 86 -14.30 2.11 -0.09
N LEU A 87 -14.22 3.07 -1.02
CA LEU A 87 -14.28 2.78 -2.45
C LEU A 87 -13.01 2.09 -2.97
N LEU A 88 -11.84 2.46 -2.42
CA LEU A 88 -10.55 1.82 -2.70
C LEU A 88 -10.49 0.42 -2.10
N GLU A 89 -11.01 0.22 -0.90
CA GLU A 89 -11.07 -1.06 -0.20
C GLU A 89 -11.97 -2.04 -0.95
N ALA A 90 -13.16 -1.61 -1.37
CA ALA A 90 -14.04 -2.41 -2.23
C ALA A 90 -13.38 -2.76 -3.59
N GLY A 91 -12.57 -1.85 -4.14
CA GLY A 91 -11.78 -2.10 -5.35
C GLY A 91 -10.66 -3.12 -5.11
N ALA A 92 -9.94 -2.98 -4.01
CA ALA A 92 -8.85 -3.86 -3.61
C ALA A 92 -9.34 -5.28 -3.31
N GLU A 93 -10.47 -5.43 -2.62
CA GLU A 93 -11.10 -6.73 -2.38
C GLU A 93 -11.47 -7.43 -3.68
N ARG A 94 -12.15 -6.71 -4.59
CA ARG A 94 -12.52 -7.28 -5.91
C ARG A 94 -11.30 -7.73 -6.71
N LEU A 95 -10.22 -6.96 -6.67
CA LEU A 95 -8.95 -7.34 -7.30
C LEU A 95 -8.33 -8.56 -6.60
N ALA A 96 -8.32 -8.59 -5.27
CA ALA A 96 -7.80 -9.70 -4.50
C ALA A 96 -8.53 -11.01 -4.82
N TYR A 97 -9.86 -11.01 -4.89
CA TYR A 97 -10.65 -12.17 -5.30
C TYR A 97 -10.31 -12.61 -6.73
N ARG A 98 -10.25 -11.67 -7.69
CA ARG A 98 -9.89 -11.95 -9.08
C ARG A 98 -8.51 -12.61 -9.20
N TYR A 99 -7.52 -12.11 -8.46
CA TYR A 99 -6.17 -12.67 -8.50
C TYR A 99 -6.05 -13.97 -7.70
N PHE A 100 -6.85 -14.16 -6.65
CA PHE A 100 -6.88 -15.40 -5.89
C PHE A 100 -7.32 -16.59 -6.75
N GLU A 101 -8.30 -16.40 -7.64
CA GLU A 101 -8.75 -17.43 -8.60
C GLU A 101 -7.67 -17.82 -9.63
N LEU A 102 -6.73 -16.91 -9.92
CA LEU A 102 -5.62 -17.15 -10.84
C LEU A 102 -4.42 -17.82 -10.15
N LEU A 103 -4.43 -17.97 -8.82
CA LEU A 103 -3.33 -18.59 -8.09
C LEU A 103 -3.24 -20.09 -8.40
N PRO A 104 -2.02 -20.66 -8.48
CA PRO A 104 -1.85 -22.10 -8.60
C PRO A 104 -2.47 -22.82 -7.40
N TYR A 105 -3.18 -23.92 -7.65
CA TYR A 105 -3.88 -24.70 -6.62
C TYR A 105 -3.01 -25.07 -5.40
N ARG A 106 -1.71 -25.37 -5.62
CA ARG A 106 -0.76 -25.65 -4.53
C ARG A 106 -0.57 -24.47 -3.57
N LEU A 107 -0.65 -23.25 -4.09
CA LEU A 107 -0.49 -22.02 -3.32
C LEU A 107 -1.76 -21.75 -2.50
N ILE A 108 -2.93 -21.95 -3.09
CA ILE A 108 -4.23 -21.88 -2.40
C ILE A 108 -4.28 -22.85 -1.21
N LEU A 109 -3.89 -24.12 -1.42
CA LEU A 109 -3.84 -25.11 -0.33
C LEU A 109 -2.88 -24.71 0.80
N ARG A 110 -1.76 -24.08 0.46
CA ARG A 110 -0.80 -23.60 1.46
C ARG A 110 -1.37 -22.44 2.27
N ILE A 111 -2.04 -21.49 1.60
CA ILE A 111 -2.73 -20.38 2.26
C ILE A 111 -3.81 -20.92 3.19
N GLN A 112 -4.64 -21.86 2.72
CA GLN A 112 -5.67 -22.49 3.56
C GLN A 112 -5.06 -23.17 4.79
N ARG A 113 -3.95 -23.91 4.65
CA ARG A 113 -3.24 -24.52 5.79
C ARG A 113 -2.63 -23.51 6.76
N MET A 114 -2.18 -22.36 6.27
CA MET A 114 -1.65 -21.29 7.12
C MET A 114 -2.77 -20.58 7.88
N LEU A 115 -3.93 -20.37 7.25
CA LEU A 115 -5.12 -19.81 7.89
C LEU A 115 -5.75 -20.79 8.89
N SER A 116 -5.78 -22.08 8.56
CA SER A 116 -6.27 -23.14 9.41
C SER A 116 -5.18 -23.73 10.32
N ASN A 117 -4.13 -22.95 10.64
CA ASN A 117 -3.06 -23.44 11.50
C ASN A 117 -3.64 -23.61 12.91
N PRO A 118 -3.70 -24.84 13.45
CA PRO A 118 -4.38 -25.06 14.72
C PRO A 118 -3.69 -24.26 15.82
N THR A 119 -4.50 -23.73 16.73
CA THR A 119 -3.99 -23.04 17.91
C THR A 119 -3.11 -24.00 18.74
N PRO A 120 -2.21 -23.50 19.60
CA PRO A 120 -1.38 -24.36 20.43
C PRO A 120 -2.17 -25.38 21.25
N GLU A 121 -3.37 -24.99 21.69
CA GLU A 121 -4.30 -25.84 22.46
C GLU A 121 -4.98 -26.91 21.59
N GLU A 122 -5.35 -26.59 20.36
CA GLU A 122 -5.90 -27.58 19.42
C GLU A 122 -4.84 -28.62 19.03
N LYS A 123 -3.56 -28.23 18.96
CA LYS A 123 -2.46 -29.15 18.66
C LYS A 123 -2.27 -30.22 19.74
N THR A 124 -2.43 -29.86 21.02
CA THR A 124 -2.33 -30.84 22.11
C THR A 124 -3.53 -31.80 22.09
N LEU A 125 -4.73 -31.27 21.86
CA LEU A 125 -5.96 -32.07 21.76
C LEU A 125 -5.91 -33.07 20.59
N ILE A 126 -5.46 -32.63 19.42
CA ILE A 126 -5.24 -33.52 18.26
C ILE A 126 -4.15 -34.56 18.60
N GLY A 127 -3.06 -34.15 19.25
CA GLY A 127 -1.98 -35.04 19.66
C GLY A 127 -2.44 -36.15 20.60
N ASP A 128 -3.28 -35.81 21.59
CA ASP A 128 -3.82 -36.77 22.56
C ASP A 128 -4.88 -37.67 21.93
N SER A 129 -5.71 -37.12 21.04
CA SER A 129 -6.68 -37.91 20.26
C SER A 129 -5.99 -38.95 19.37
N VAL A 130 -4.90 -38.56 18.68
CA VAL A 130 -4.10 -39.48 17.85
C VAL A 130 -3.42 -40.56 18.70
N LYS A 131 -2.85 -40.20 19.86
CA LYS A 131 -2.26 -41.18 20.79
C LYS A 131 -3.30 -42.18 21.30
N ASN A 132 -4.50 -41.72 21.64
CA ASN A 132 -5.58 -42.57 22.11
C ASN A 132 -6.14 -43.49 20.99
N ALA A 133 -6.25 -42.97 19.76
CA ALA A 133 -6.64 -43.76 18.60
C ALA A 133 -5.59 -44.83 18.23
N LEU A 134 -4.30 -44.50 18.33
CA LEU A 134 -3.22 -45.47 18.14
C LEU A 134 -3.20 -46.51 19.27
N GLY A 135 -3.33 -46.09 20.53
CA GLY A 135 -3.36 -47.00 21.68
C GLY A 135 -4.54 -47.98 21.63
N SER A 136 -5.72 -47.50 21.25
CA SER A 136 -6.89 -48.36 21.06
C SER A 136 -6.73 -49.31 19.87
N GLY A 137 -6.20 -48.85 18.73
CA GLY A 137 -5.89 -49.70 17.58
C GLY A 137 -4.82 -50.77 17.86
N VAL A 138 -3.77 -50.41 18.62
CA VAL A 138 -2.73 -51.36 19.07
C VAL A 138 -3.30 -52.40 20.05
N GLY A 139 -4.25 -52.01 20.90
CA GLY A 139 -4.98 -52.94 21.77
C GLY A 139 -5.74 -54.03 21.01
N TYR A 140 -6.23 -53.74 19.80
CA TYR A 140 -6.86 -54.73 18.91
C TYR A 140 -5.87 -55.61 18.14
N LEU A 141 -4.59 -55.22 18.03
CA LEU A 141 -3.54 -56.00 17.37
C LEU A 141 -2.76 -56.90 18.33
N LEU A 142 -2.83 -56.64 19.64
CA LEU A 142 -2.17 -57.44 20.68
C LEU A 142 -2.96 -58.63 21.29
N PRO A 143 -4.21 -58.99 20.92
CA PRO A 143 -4.83 -60.17 21.50
C PRO A 143 -4.35 -61.41 20.74
N ASN A 144 -3.18 -61.96 21.14
CA ASN A 144 -2.83 -63.40 21.07
C ASN A 144 -1.32 -63.72 21.23
N SER A 145 -0.44 -62.80 21.66
CA SER A 145 0.99 -63.14 21.81
C SER A 145 1.38 -63.80 23.15
N GLU A 146 0.46 -63.96 24.10
CA GLU A 146 0.79 -64.52 25.43
C GLU A 146 -0.20 -65.61 25.91
N VAL A 147 -0.47 -66.64 25.10
CA VAL A 147 -0.88 -67.95 25.63
C VAL A 147 -0.36 -69.06 24.71
N ARG A 148 0.91 -69.47 24.88
CA ARG A 148 1.45 -70.82 24.61
C ARG A 148 2.95 -70.82 24.90
N GLY A 149 3.33 -71.46 26.00
CA GLY A 149 4.71 -71.66 26.44
C GLY A 149 4.74 -72.06 27.90
#